data_AF-A0A7W8G1Q6-F1
#
_entry.id   AF-A0A7W8G1Q6-F1
#
_cell.length_a   1.000
_cell.length_b   1.000
_cell.length_c   1.000
_cell.angle_alpha   90.00
_cell.angle_beta   90.00
_cell.angle_gamma   90.00
#
_symmetry.space_group_name_H-M   'P 1'
#
loop_
_entity.id
_entity.type
_entity.pdbx_description
1 polymer ?
#
loop_
_entity_poly.entity_id
_entity_poly.type
_entity_poly.pdbx_seq_one_letter_code
_entity_poly.pdbx_strand_id
1 'polypeptide(L)'
;MTRSTKALLAAATVTCLLVATGYATSILSLDACKKDLYALLAKRGEIVGANLLGDRVDLREDEVSSLVLGPFVVEATAVSPATAHGRVHIVRYLVLPWWRYAFDHDEFSLS
;
A
#
# COMPACT_ATOMS: atom_id res chain seq x y z
N MET A 1 28.62 -3.79 36.56
CA MET A 1 27.93 -4.53 35.46
C MET A 1 26.40 -4.33 35.41
N THR A 2 25.78 -3.51 36.27
CA THR A 2 24.30 -3.39 36.37
C THR A 2 23.65 -2.23 35.59
N ARG A 3 24.41 -1.21 35.18
CA ARG A 3 23.87 -0.10 34.34
C ARG A 3 23.65 -0.50 32.88
N SER A 4 24.51 -1.37 32.36
CA SER A 4 24.45 -1.83 30.96
C SER A 4 23.17 -2.63 30.67
N THR A 5 22.78 -3.55 31.56
CA THR A 5 21.57 -4.37 31.40
C THR A 5 20.27 -3.55 31.45
N LYS A 6 20.18 -2.55 32.33
CA LYS A 6 19.01 -1.65 32.40
C LYS A 6 18.85 -0.81 31.13
N ALA A 7 19.96 -0.31 30.57
CA ALA A 7 19.94 0.43 29.31
C ALA A 7 19.53 -0.45 28.12
N LEU A 8 20.00 -1.71 28.10
CA LEU A 8 19.65 -2.69 27.07
C LEU A 8 18.16 -3.07 27.11
N LEU A 9 17.61 -3.27 28.31
CA LEU A 9 16.18 -3.50 28.52
C LEU A 9 15.34 -2.30 28.06
N ALA A 10 15.73 -1.08 28.44
CA ALA A 10 15.02 0.12 28.02
C ALA A 10 15.02 0.28 26.49
N ALA A 11 16.16 0.07 25.84
CA ALA A 11 16.27 0.13 24.38
C ALA A 11 15.42 -0.95 23.69
N ALA A 12 15.38 -2.17 24.25
CA ALA A 12 14.53 -3.24 23.73
C ALA A 12 13.04 -2.89 23.85
N THR A 13 12.60 -2.37 24.99
CA THR A 13 11.19 -1.95 25.19
C THR A 13 10.79 -0.82 24.23
N VAL A 14 11.64 0.18 24.05
CA VAL A 14 11.38 1.28 23.11
C VAL A 14 11.29 0.76 21.68
N THR A 15 12.18 -0.15 21.29
CA THR A 15 12.13 -0.79 19.95
C THR A 15 10.84 -1.57 19.76
N CYS A 16 10.43 -2.38 20.74
CA CYS A 16 9.16 -3.12 20.66
C CYS A 16 7.95 -2.19 20.53
N LEU A 17 7.90 -1.11 21.30
CA LEU A 17 6.82 -0.12 21.21
C LEU A 17 6.78 0.55 19.84
N LEU A 18 7.95 0.87 19.27
CA LEU A 18 8.05 1.50 17.95
C LEU A 18 7.57 0.55 16.85
N VAL A 19 7.96 -0.72 16.90
CA VAL A 19 7.49 -1.75 15.95
C VAL A 19 5.99 -1.96 16.07
N ALA A 20 5.46 -2.08 17.30
CA ALA A 20 4.03 -2.25 17.54
C ALA A 20 3.21 -1.05 17.00
N THR A 21 3.71 0.16 17.22
CA THR A 21 3.11 1.39 16.69
C THR A 21 3.16 1.40 15.17
N GLY A 22 4.26 0.94 14.57
CA GLY A 22 4.40 0.82 13.12
C GLY A 22 3.38 -0.11 12.51
N TYR A 23 3.17 -1.29 13.08
CA TYR A 23 2.15 -2.22 12.59
C TYR A 23 0.73 -1.69 12.81
N ALA A 24 0.44 -1.10 13.97
CA ALA A 24 -0.87 -0.50 14.23
C ALA A 24 -1.18 0.60 13.22
N THR A 25 -0.21 1.47 12.92
CA THR A 25 -0.35 2.54 11.92
C THR A 25 -0.58 1.97 10.51
N SER A 26 0.17 0.94 10.12
CA SER A 26 -0.01 0.27 8.83
C SER A 26 -1.42 -0.32 8.68
N ILE A 27 -1.91 -1.03 9.70
CA ILE A 27 -3.24 -1.65 9.67
C ILE A 27 -4.35 -0.60 9.54
N LEU A 28 -4.26 0.49 10.31
CA LEU A 28 -5.23 1.59 10.25
C LEU A 28 -5.21 2.33 8.90
N SER A 29 -4.11 2.23 8.15
CA SER A 29 -3.91 2.95 6.89
C SER A 29 -4.28 2.14 5.64
N LEU A 30 -4.67 0.87 5.76
CA LEU A 30 -4.97 -0.01 4.61
C LEU A 30 -6.03 0.59 3.66
N ASP A 31 -7.19 0.95 4.19
CA ASP A 31 -8.30 1.54 3.42
C ASP A 31 -7.91 2.90 2.81
N ALA A 32 -7.10 3.66 3.53
CA ALA A 32 -6.55 4.93 3.08
C ALA A 32 -5.61 4.77 1.87
N CYS A 33 -4.69 3.80 1.91
CA CYS A 33 -3.78 3.50 0.81
C CYS A 33 -4.54 2.95 -0.42
N LYS A 34 -5.58 2.13 -0.18
CA LYS A 34 -6.49 1.64 -1.21
C LYS A 34 -7.16 2.79 -1.98
N LYS A 35 -7.74 3.74 -1.23
CA LYS A 35 -8.37 4.96 -1.78
C LYS A 35 -7.39 5.82 -2.55
N ASP A 36 -6.17 5.99 -2.05
CA ASP A 36 -5.14 6.77 -2.72
C ASP A 36 -4.75 6.15 -4.07
N LEU A 37 -4.56 4.83 -4.13
CA LEU A 37 -4.26 4.13 -5.38
C LEU A 37 -5.44 4.22 -6.36
N TYR A 38 -6.67 3.99 -5.90
CA TYR A 38 -7.86 4.15 -6.75
C TYR A 38 -7.96 5.57 -7.32
N ALA A 39 -7.77 6.60 -6.48
CA ALA A 39 -7.80 7.99 -6.90
C ALA A 39 -6.65 8.34 -7.88
N LEU A 40 -5.47 7.73 -7.70
CA LEU A 40 -4.35 7.87 -8.63
C LEU A 40 -4.72 7.33 -10.01
N LEU A 41 -5.25 6.09 -10.08
CA LEU A 41 -5.67 5.46 -11.33
C LEU A 41 -6.83 6.21 -11.97
N ALA A 42 -7.79 6.68 -11.18
CA ALA A 42 -8.92 7.46 -11.66
C ALA A 42 -8.47 8.75 -12.33
N LYS A 43 -7.51 9.47 -11.73
CA LYS A 43 -6.90 10.67 -12.31
C LYS A 43 -6.15 10.39 -13.61
N ARG A 44 -5.60 9.19 -13.77
CA ARG A 44 -4.90 8.75 -14.99
C ARG A 44 -5.86 8.22 -16.06
N GLY A 45 -7.16 8.10 -15.77
CA GLY A 45 -8.13 7.48 -16.68
C GLY A 45 -7.97 5.97 -16.79
N GLU A 46 -7.24 5.36 -15.86
CA GLU A 46 -6.88 3.93 -15.87
C GLU A 46 -7.90 3.06 -15.12
N ILE A 47 -9.04 3.63 -14.72
CA ILE A 47 -10.15 2.88 -14.08
C ILE A 47 -11.18 2.38 -15.10
N VAL A 48 -11.06 2.72 -16.38
CA VAL A 48 -11.97 2.27 -17.44
C VAL A 48 -11.15 1.68 -18.57
N GLY A 49 -11.62 0.57 -19.13
CA GLY A 49 -11.10 0.04 -20.38
C GLY A 49 -12.02 -1.00 -21.00
N ALA A 50 -11.44 -1.90 -21.79
CA ALA A 50 -12.19 -2.93 -22.51
C ALA A 50 -11.51 -4.29 -22.36
N ASN A 51 -12.31 -5.34 -22.18
CA ASN A 51 -11.82 -6.71 -22.20
C ASN A 51 -11.50 -7.18 -23.64
N LEU A 52 -10.98 -8.39 -23.79
CA LEU A 52 -10.67 -9.00 -25.09
C LEU A 52 -11.89 -9.20 -26.01
N LEU A 53 -13.11 -9.16 -25.46
CA LEU A 53 -14.37 -9.26 -26.20
C LEU A 53 -14.92 -7.88 -26.60
N GLY A 54 -14.26 -6.80 -26.20
CA GLY A 54 -14.70 -5.42 -26.45
C GLY A 54 -15.73 -4.89 -25.46
N ASP A 55 -16.08 -5.64 -24.42
CA ASP A 55 -16.97 -5.16 -23.36
C ASP A 55 -16.23 -4.16 -22.48
N ARG A 56 -16.95 -3.10 -22.09
CA ARG A 56 -16.44 -2.12 -21.14
C ARG A 56 -16.24 -2.76 -19.77
N VAL A 57 -15.05 -2.56 -19.21
CA VAL A 57 -14.70 -2.96 -17.84
C VAL A 57 -14.30 -1.72 -17.06
N ASP A 58 -14.94 -1.52 -15.92
CA ASP A 58 -14.62 -0.44 -14.99
C ASP A 58 -14.00 -1.07 -13.73
N LEU A 59 -12.79 -0.64 -13.35
CA LEU A 59 -12.16 -0.99 -12.08
C LEU A 59 -12.98 -0.38 -10.95
N ARG A 60 -13.40 -1.22 -10.03
CA ARG A 60 -14.13 -0.77 -8.83
C ARG A 60 -13.16 -0.55 -7.69
N GLU A 61 -13.49 0.37 -6.79
CA GLU A 61 -12.64 0.65 -5.63
C GLU A 61 -12.42 -0.61 -4.80
N ASP A 62 -13.44 -1.47 -4.65
CA ASP A 62 -13.35 -2.71 -3.87
C ASP A 62 -12.36 -3.74 -4.45
N GLU A 63 -12.04 -3.67 -5.74
CA GLU A 63 -11.06 -4.54 -6.42
C GLU A 63 -9.60 -4.15 -6.15
N VAL A 64 -9.36 -2.95 -5.59
CA VAL A 64 -8.04 -2.56 -5.12
C VAL A 64 -7.71 -3.31 -3.82
N SER A 65 -6.59 -4.01 -3.79
CA SER A 65 -6.12 -4.76 -2.63
C SER A 65 -5.04 -3.97 -1.89
N SER A 66 -4.92 -4.19 -0.59
CA SER A 66 -3.86 -3.59 0.23
C SER A 66 -3.39 -4.57 1.31
N LEU A 67 -2.09 -4.61 1.58
CA LEU A 67 -1.48 -5.48 2.58
C LEU A 67 -0.36 -4.77 3.35
N VAL A 68 -0.12 -5.22 4.58
CA VAL A 68 0.98 -4.71 5.41
C VAL A 68 2.25 -5.50 5.09
N LEU A 69 3.27 -4.83 4.55
CA LEU A 69 4.59 -5.43 4.33
C LEU A 69 5.49 -5.36 5.56
N GLY A 70 5.26 -4.37 6.43
CA GLY A 70 6.09 -4.15 7.61
C GLY A 70 5.62 -2.99 8.46
N PRO A 71 6.36 -2.67 9.53
CA PRO A 71 6.06 -1.51 10.35
C PRO A 71 6.15 -0.24 9.50
N PHE A 72 5.08 0.55 9.48
CA PHE A 72 4.94 1.76 8.66
C PHE A 72 4.95 1.53 7.14
N VAL A 73 4.84 0.30 6.63
CA VAL A 73 4.84 0.01 5.19
C VAL A 73 3.58 -0.74 4.78
N VAL A 74 2.86 -0.17 3.81
CA VAL A 74 1.66 -0.76 3.19
C VAL A 74 1.87 -0.81 1.68
N GLU A 75 1.54 -1.94 1.07
CA GLU A 75 1.49 -2.10 -0.37
C GLU A 75 0.02 -2.10 -0.80
N ALA A 76 -0.31 -1.29 -1.81
CA ALA A 76 -1.60 -1.31 -2.47
C ALA A 76 -1.40 -1.78 -3.91
N THR A 77 -2.28 -2.68 -4.35
CA THR A 77 -2.18 -3.34 -5.65
C THR A 77 -3.53 -3.28 -6.35
N ALA A 78 -3.51 -2.94 -7.64
CA ALA A 78 -4.69 -2.89 -8.48
C ALA A 78 -4.37 -3.40 -9.88
N VAL A 79 -5.36 -4.00 -10.53
CA VAL A 79 -5.27 -4.37 -11.95
C VAL A 79 -6.14 -3.39 -12.74
N SER A 80 -5.51 -2.46 -13.44
CA SER A 80 -6.17 -1.52 -14.33
C SER A 80 -6.65 -2.22 -15.61
N PRO A 81 -7.89 -1.98 -16.08
CA PRO A 81 -8.38 -2.43 -17.37
C PRO A 81 -7.95 -1.57 -18.55
N ALA A 82 -7.07 -0.56 -18.37
CA ALA A 82 -6.73 0.44 -19.39
C ALA A 82 -6.22 -0.15 -20.73
N THR A 83 -5.72 -1.37 -20.72
CA THR A 83 -5.31 -2.14 -21.91
C THR A 83 -6.11 -3.42 -22.00
N ALA A 84 -6.25 -3.97 -23.22
CA ALA A 84 -6.98 -5.23 -23.45
C ALA A 84 -6.44 -6.43 -22.64
N HIS A 85 -5.18 -6.38 -22.23
CA HIS A 85 -4.54 -7.38 -21.38
C HIS A 85 -4.54 -7.02 -19.89
N GLY A 86 -4.78 -5.76 -19.53
CA GLY A 86 -4.69 -5.23 -18.18
C GLY A 86 -3.27 -4.82 -17.77
N ARG A 87 -3.19 -3.89 -16.82
CA ARG A 87 -1.93 -3.42 -16.22
C ARG A 87 -2.00 -3.56 -14.70
N VAL A 88 -1.00 -4.19 -14.11
CA VAL A 88 -0.88 -4.29 -12.65
C VAL A 88 -0.12 -3.07 -12.15
N HIS A 89 -0.70 -2.35 -11.20
CA HIS A 89 -0.04 -1.27 -10.47
C HIS A 89 0.19 -1.73 -9.03
N ILE A 90 1.44 -1.63 -8.59
CA ILE A 90 1.83 -1.89 -7.20
C ILE A 90 2.43 -0.61 -6.66
N VAL A 91 1.84 -0.04 -5.61
CA VAL A 91 2.33 1.17 -4.97
C VAL A 91 2.61 0.90 -3.51
N ARG A 92 3.83 1.22 -3.07
CA ARG A 92 4.22 1.11 -1.66
C ARG A 92 4.18 2.47 -0.99
N TYR A 93 3.54 2.49 0.16
CA TYR A 93 3.34 3.66 0.98
C TYR A 93 4.13 3.52 2.27
N LEU A 94 4.83 4.59 2.64
CA LEU A 94 5.27 4.79 4.02
C LEU A 94 4.13 5.50 4.76
N VAL A 95 3.64 4.87 5.82
CA VAL A 95 2.49 5.31 6.60
C VAL A 95 2.92 5.61 8.02
N LEU A 96 3.12 6.89 8.32
CA LEU A 96 3.42 7.43 9.64
C LEU A 96 2.13 7.94 10.32
N PRO A 97 2.10 8.10 11.65
CA PRO A 97 0.89 8.52 12.36
C PRO A 97 0.32 9.87 11.92
N TRP A 98 1.17 10.76 11.36
CA TRP A 98 0.80 12.10 10.92
C TRP A 98 0.75 12.24 9.39
N TRP A 99 1.25 11.27 8.63
CA TRP A 99 1.33 11.39 7.17
C TRP A 99 1.54 10.04 6.48
N ARG A 100 1.04 9.91 5.26
CA ARG A 100 1.31 8.80 4.34
C ARG A 100 1.84 9.34 3.02
N TYR A 101 2.84 8.67 2.44
CA TYR A 101 3.35 9.02 1.11
C TYR A 101 3.74 7.78 0.32
N ALA A 102 3.50 7.81 -0.99
CA ALA A 102 3.97 6.77 -1.91
C ALA A 102 5.46 6.96 -2.19
N PHE A 103 6.27 5.94 -1.93
CA PHE A 103 7.72 6.00 -2.14
C PHE A 103 8.20 5.11 -3.28
N ASP A 104 7.37 4.18 -3.72
CA ASP A 104 7.69 3.21 -4.75
C ASP A 104 6.45 2.90 -5.59
N HIS A 105 6.63 2.79 -6.91
CA HIS A 105 5.54 2.53 -7.85
C HIS A 105 6.06 1.65 -8.99
N ASP A 106 5.63 0.40 -8.98
CA ASP A 106 5.88 -0.56 -10.05
C ASP A 106 4.64 -0.72 -10.94
N GLU A 107 4.86 -0.86 -12.24
CA GLU A 107 3.81 -1.11 -13.23
C GLU A 107 4.20 -2.28 -14.13
N PHE A 108 3.31 -3.27 -14.27
CA PHE A 108 3.52 -4.43 -15.11
C PHE A 108 2.38 -4.55 -16.12
N SER A 109 2.72 -4.72 -17.40
CA SER A 109 1.72 -5.09 -18.40
C SER A 109 1.54 -6.60 -18.36
N LEU A 110 0.30 -7.06 -18.26
CA LEU A 110 -0.01 -8.47 -18.49
C LEU A 110 0.12 -8.69 -20.01
N SER A 111 0.89 -9.70 -20.42
CA SER A 111 1.14 -10.05 -21.83
C SER A 111 0.70 -11.47 -22.10
#